data_AF-A0A7S0VVY0-F1
#
_entry.id   AF-A0A7S0VVY0-F1
#
_cell.length_a   1.000
_cell.length_b   1.000
_cell.length_c   1.000
_cell.angle_alpha   90.00
_cell.angle_beta   90.00
_cell.angle_gamma   90.00
#
_symmetry.space_group_name_H-M   'P 1'
#
loop_
_entity.id
_entity.type
_entity.pdbx_description
1 polymer ?
#
loop_
_entity_poly.entity_id
_entity_poly.type
_entity_poly.pdbx_seq_one_letter_code
_entity_poly.pdbx_strand_id
1 'polypeptide(L)'
;MLGAIKNMEGGMPPITTTWCVILVASIALFQYHPEYKKDLALHWGKVLKEGEYWRCVTTFLCFGGKFGTGKLIDLFLISTSSARLEAESPIRFLLSSLLCCAGLLYVDYKRLLFWQRHPWMSHGLTLSLIATSSWAHPFKLTTLAPLPLPPFPSWLLPPILCAQSCLLFGSSWKAMLAPVAVSLPCHVALLLLQEAFPAIGRPLSLFGLGG
;
A
#
# COMPACT_ATOMS: atom_id res chain seq x y z
N MET A 1 -15.91 -14.80 9.62
CA MET A 1 -14.52 -15.26 9.36
C MET A 1 -14.44 -16.56 8.56
N LEU A 2 -15.46 -17.43 8.60
CA LEU A 2 -15.57 -18.56 7.65
C LEU A 2 -15.52 -18.11 6.17
N GLY A 3 -16.01 -16.91 5.83
CA GLY A 3 -15.93 -16.38 4.46
C GLY A 3 -14.54 -15.84 4.04
N ALA A 4 -13.71 -15.36 4.96
CA ALA A 4 -12.38 -14.81 4.62
C ALA A 4 -11.32 -15.91 4.53
N ILE A 5 -11.49 -17.00 5.30
CA ILE A 5 -10.66 -18.21 5.18
C ILE A 5 -11.13 -19.05 3.98
N LYS A 6 -12.45 -19.15 3.71
CA LYS A 6 -12.95 -19.74 2.44
C LYS A 6 -12.41 -19.04 1.20
N ASN A 7 -12.25 -17.71 1.23
CA ASN A 7 -11.71 -16.98 0.09
C ASN A 7 -10.19 -17.17 -0.14
N MET A 8 -9.46 -17.84 0.76
CA MET A 8 -8.07 -18.24 0.52
C MET A 8 -7.95 -19.63 -0.11
N GLU A 9 -9.05 -20.38 -0.27
CA GLU A 9 -9.06 -21.62 -1.07
C GLU A 9 -8.81 -21.35 -2.57
N GLY A 10 -8.99 -20.09 -3.03
CA GLY A 10 -8.75 -19.64 -4.41
C GLY A 10 -7.35 -19.08 -4.71
N GLY A 11 -6.40 -19.16 -3.77
CA GLY A 11 -5.06 -18.58 -3.94
C GLY A 11 -5.01 -17.06 -3.76
N MET A 12 -3.79 -16.52 -3.59
CA MET A 12 -3.59 -15.07 -3.46
C MET A 12 -3.76 -14.40 -4.83
N PRO A 13 -4.45 -13.25 -4.92
CA PRO A 13 -4.60 -12.51 -6.17
C PRO A 13 -3.25 -12.17 -6.84
N PRO A 14 -3.18 -12.17 -8.18
CA PRO A 14 -1.92 -12.17 -8.92
C PRO A 14 -1.09 -10.88 -8.76
N ILE A 15 -1.72 -9.71 -8.69
CA ILE A 15 -0.99 -8.43 -8.58
C ILE A 15 -0.35 -8.32 -7.20
N THR A 16 -1.10 -8.65 -6.15
CA THR A 16 -0.60 -8.69 -4.77
C THR A 16 0.51 -9.72 -4.62
N THR A 17 0.34 -10.91 -5.18
CA THR A 17 1.39 -11.95 -5.17
C THR A 17 2.66 -11.44 -5.83
N THR A 18 2.53 -10.85 -7.02
CA THR A 18 3.66 -10.29 -7.77
C THR A 18 4.36 -9.19 -6.95
N TRP A 19 3.60 -8.27 -6.36
CA TRP A 19 4.15 -7.21 -5.53
C TRP A 19 4.89 -7.75 -4.30
N CYS A 20 4.31 -8.72 -3.58
CA CYS A 20 4.95 -9.39 -2.44
C CYS A 20 6.24 -10.11 -2.86
N VAL A 21 6.25 -10.82 -3.99
CA VAL A 21 7.46 -11.48 -4.52
C VAL A 21 8.55 -10.46 -4.82
N ILE A 22 8.21 -9.34 -5.47
CA ILE A 22 9.18 -8.27 -5.76
C ILE A 22 9.72 -7.66 -4.46
N LEU A 23 8.87 -7.43 -3.46
CA LEU A 23 9.31 -6.93 -2.16
C LEU A 23 10.30 -7.89 -1.48
N VAL A 24 10.01 -9.19 -1.44
CA VAL A 24 10.92 -10.20 -0.87
C VAL A 24 12.22 -10.29 -1.68
N ALA A 25 12.13 -10.30 -3.00
CA ALA A 25 13.31 -10.30 -3.88
C ALA A 25 14.18 -9.06 -3.67
N SER A 26 13.57 -7.89 -3.44
CA SER A 26 14.32 -6.65 -3.15
C SER A 26 15.10 -6.74 -1.84
N ILE A 27 14.54 -7.40 -0.81
CA ILE A 27 15.23 -7.62 0.47
C ILE A 27 16.47 -8.49 0.24
N ALA A 28 16.31 -9.60 -0.48
CA ALA A 28 17.42 -10.49 -0.81
C ALA A 28 18.50 -9.76 -1.63
N LEU A 29 18.11 -9.04 -2.68
CA LEU A 29 19.00 -8.22 -3.50
C LEU A 29 19.82 -7.26 -2.63
N PHE A 30 19.17 -6.56 -1.72
CA PHE A 30 19.79 -5.58 -0.82
C PHE A 30 20.61 -6.16 0.32
N GLN A 31 20.47 -7.45 0.60
CA GLN A 31 21.30 -8.17 1.55
C GLN A 31 22.63 -8.57 0.90
N TYR A 32 22.60 -9.02 -0.35
CA TYR A 32 23.81 -9.42 -1.10
C TYR A 32 24.51 -8.26 -1.82
N HIS A 33 23.73 -7.28 -2.28
CA HIS A 33 24.16 -6.11 -3.07
C HIS A 33 23.62 -4.80 -2.46
N PRO A 34 24.15 -4.36 -1.31
CA PRO A 34 23.70 -3.15 -0.63
C PRO A 34 23.90 -1.86 -1.45
N GLU A 35 24.80 -1.85 -2.42
CA GLU A 35 25.06 -0.76 -3.36
C GLU A 35 23.79 -0.34 -4.12
N TYR A 36 22.97 -1.31 -4.54
CA TYR A 36 21.73 -1.06 -5.28
C TYR A 36 20.68 -0.29 -4.48
N LYS A 37 20.80 -0.21 -3.14
CA LYS A 37 19.90 0.62 -2.33
C LYS A 37 19.98 2.09 -2.77
N LYS A 38 21.18 2.60 -3.05
CA LYS A 38 21.38 3.98 -3.47
C LYS A 38 20.94 4.19 -4.93
N ASP A 39 21.12 3.16 -5.75
CA ASP A 39 20.80 3.23 -7.18
C ASP A 39 19.30 3.12 -7.47
N LEU A 40 18.54 2.47 -6.60
CA LEU A 40 17.09 2.30 -6.75
C LEU A 40 16.25 3.24 -5.87
N ALA A 41 16.84 3.84 -4.83
CA ALA A 41 16.14 4.79 -3.97
C ALA A 41 15.67 6.04 -4.73
N LEU A 42 14.58 6.64 -4.28
CA LEU A 42 14.09 7.89 -4.86
C LEU A 42 15.07 9.04 -4.60
N HIS A 43 15.49 9.71 -5.67
CA HIS A 43 16.32 10.91 -5.60
C HIS A 43 15.88 11.93 -6.65
N TRP A 44 15.13 12.95 -6.23
CA TRP A 44 14.55 13.96 -7.13
C TRP A 44 15.57 14.68 -8.01
N GLY A 45 16.79 14.90 -7.51
CA GLY A 45 17.85 15.50 -8.33
C GLY A 45 18.21 14.64 -9.54
N LYS A 46 18.23 13.31 -9.39
CA LYS A 46 18.53 12.39 -10.48
C LYS A 46 17.32 12.20 -11.40
N VAL A 47 16.12 12.11 -10.82
CA VAL A 47 14.87 12.05 -11.59
C VAL A 47 14.74 13.25 -12.53
N LEU A 48 14.98 14.47 -12.02
CA LEU A 48 14.74 15.70 -12.78
C LEU A 48 15.90 16.11 -13.70
N LYS A 49 17.16 15.86 -13.29
CA LYS A 49 18.34 16.28 -14.07
C LYS A 49 18.87 15.21 -15.00
N GLU A 50 18.82 13.95 -14.57
CA GLU A 50 19.42 12.80 -15.26
C GLU A 50 18.34 11.94 -15.94
N GLY A 51 17.05 12.28 -15.79
CA GLY A 51 15.95 11.55 -16.40
C GLY A 51 15.66 10.21 -15.71
N GLU A 52 16.05 10.06 -14.44
CA GLU A 52 16.00 8.77 -13.74
C GLU A 52 14.60 8.31 -13.27
N TYR A 53 13.60 8.33 -14.16
CA TYR A 53 12.17 8.15 -13.83
C TYR A 53 11.80 6.79 -13.24
N TRP A 54 12.58 5.73 -13.49
CA TRP A 54 12.34 4.41 -12.89
C TRP A 54 12.40 4.44 -11.36
N ARG A 55 13.14 5.41 -10.78
CA ARG A 55 13.20 5.63 -9.32
C ARG A 55 11.84 5.95 -8.71
N CYS A 56 10.93 6.55 -9.48
CA CYS A 56 9.55 6.82 -9.05
C CYS A 56 8.73 5.53 -8.90
N VAL A 57 9.13 4.44 -9.57
CA VAL A 57 8.45 3.14 -9.49
C VAL A 57 9.14 2.25 -8.45
N THR A 58 10.48 2.17 -8.49
CA THR A 58 11.26 1.28 -7.60
C THR A 58 11.09 1.62 -6.13
N THR A 59 10.84 2.88 -5.78
CA THR A 59 10.54 3.30 -4.39
C THR A 59 9.32 2.58 -3.79
N PHE A 60 8.33 2.20 -4.60
CA PHE A 60 7.13 1.47 -4.16
C PHE A 60 7.29 -0.06 -4.22
N LEU A 61 8.23 -0.55 -5.02
CA LEU A 61 8.46 -1.98 -5.23
C LEU A 61 9.51 -2.58 -4.29
N CYS A 62 10.26 -1.74 -3.57
CA CYS A 62 11.40 -2.18 -2.79
C CYS A 62 11.19 -1.96 -1.28
N PHE A 63 11.81 -2.84 -0.49
CA PHE A 63 12.03 -2.65 0.95
C PHE A 63 13.52 -2.51 1.21
N GLY A 64 14.03 -1.29 1.36
CA GLY A 64 15.39 -1.17 1.88
C GLY A 64 15.42 -1.32 3.39
N GLY A 65 16.32 -2.17 3.83
CA GLY A 65 16.54 -2.49 5.24
C GLY A 65 17.32 -3.77 5.38
N LYS A 66 17.40 -4.26 6.62
CA LYS A 66 17.74 -5.65 6.93
C LYS A 66 16.43 -6.42 7.07
N PHE A 67 16.41 -7.70 6.69
CA PHE A 67 15.26 -8.55 6.97
C PHE A 67 15.11 -8.70 8.50
N GLY A 68 13.90 -8.52 9.00
CA GLY A 68 13.60 -8.57 10.44
C GLY A 68 12.10 -8.59 10.69
N THR A 69 11.72 -8.78 11.95
CA THR A 69 10.32 -8.96 12.37
C THR A 69 9.40 -7.84 11.87
N GLY A 70 9.89 -6.59 11.85
CA GLY A 70 9.09 -5.48 11.32
C GLY A 70 8.75 -5.61 9.84
N LYS A 71 9.69 -6.09 9.02
CA LYS A 71 9.44 -6.31 7.59
C LYS A 71 8.53 -7.50 7.32
N LEU A 72 8.57 -8.52 8.19
CA LEU A 72 7.60 -9.61 8.16
C LEU A 72 6.19 -9.11 8.49
N ILE A 73 6.05 -8.24 9.50
CA ILE A 73 4.76 -7.62 9.84
C ILE A 73 4.27 -6.74 8.69
N ASP A 74 5.13 -5.90 8.11
CA ASP A 74 4.78 -5.08 6.95
C ASP A 74 4.32 -5.98 5.77
N LEU A 75 5.08 -7.03 5.44
CA LEU A 75 4.75 -7.95 4.36
C LEU A 75 3.43 -8.69 4.63
N PHE A 76 3.19 -9.10 5.87
CA PHE A 76 1.91 -9.70 6.27
C PHE A 76 0.76 -8.71 6.05
N LEU A 77 0.86 -7.48 6.57
CA LEU A 77 -0.16 -6.45 6.41
C LEU A 77 -0.41 -6.11 4.93
N ILE A 78 0.64 -6.02 4.12
CA ILE A 78 0.56 -5.85 2.66
C ILE A 78 -0.23 -7.01 2.05
N SER A 79 0.25 -8.24 2.27
CA SER A 79 -0.33 -9.42 1.66
C SER A 79 -1.82 -9.57 1.99
N THR A 80 -2.21 -9.39 3.25
CA THR A 80 -3.61 -9.57 3.67
C THR A 80 -4.50 -8.43 3.21
N SER A 81 -4.01 -7.20 3.28
CA SER A 81 -4.83 -6.02 2.96
C SER A 81 -4.95 -5.83 1.45
N SER A 82 -3.85 -5.89 0.72
CA SER A 82 -3.84 -5.75 -0.73
C SER A 82 -4.58 -6.89 -1.43
N ALA A 83 -4.41 -8.14 -0.97
CA ALA A 83 -5.16 -9.27 -1.54
C ALA A 83 -6.67 -9.06 -1.39
N ARG A 84 -7.12 -8.56 -0.24
CA ARG A 84 -8.53 -8.26 -0.03
C ARG A 84 -9.04 -7.18 -0.98
N LEU A 85 -8.26 -6.10 -1.19
CA LEU A 85 -8.66 -5.02 -2.10
C LEU A 85 -8.69 -5.46 -3.55
N GLU A 86 -7.70 -6.25 -3.97
CA GLU A 86 -7.64 -6.80 -5.32
C GLU A 86 -8.79 -7.77 -5.57
N ALA A 87 -9.11 -8.64 -4.61
CA ALA A 87 -10.22 -9.59 -4.73
C ALA A 87 -11.59 -8.89 -4.86
N GLU A 88 -11.77 -7.71 -4.27
CA GLU A 88 -13.02 -6.93 -4.41
C GLU A 88 -13.17 -6.34 -5.82
N SER A 89 -12.12 -5.74 -6.38
CA SER A 89 -12.06 -5.28 -7.78
C SER A 89 -10.61 -4.98 -8.20
N PRO A 90 -10.02 -5.78 -9.12
CA PRO A 90 -8.64 -5.55 -9.55
C PRO A 90 -8.43 -4.22 -10.26
N ILE A 91 -9.42 -3.77 -11.05
CA ILE A 91 -9.36 -2.47 -11.75
C ILE A 91 -9.35 -1.34 -10.72
N ARG A 92 -10.25 -1.38 -9.72
CA ARG A 92 -10.29 -0.40 -8.65
C ARG A 92 -8.98 -0.42 -7.85
N PHE A 93 -8.44 -1.60 -7.56
CA PHE A 93 -7.17 -1.75 -6.85
C PHE A 93 -5.99 -1.13 -7.61
N LEU A 94 -5.88 -1.38 -8.92
CA LEU A 94 -4.85 -0.78 -9.78
C LEU A 94 -4.98 0.75 -9.83
N LEU A 95 -6.19 1.27 -10.05
CA LEU A 95 -6.43 2.71 -10.07
C LEU A 95 -6.14 3.37 -8.72
N SER A 96 -6.56 2.73 -7.63
CA SER A 96 -6.26 3.20 -6.27
C SER A 96 -4.75 3.24 -6.02
N SER A 97 -4.03 2.20 -6.45
CA SER A 97 -2.58 2.12 -6.34
C SER A 97 -1.90 3.24 -7.13
N LEU A 98 -2.31 3.48 -8.37
CA LEU A 98 -1.75 4.54 -9.21
C LEU A 98 -1.99 5.94 -8.61
N LEU A 99 -3.21 6.22 -8.15
CA LEU A 99 -3.56 7.50 -7.53
C LEU A 99 -2.78 7.72 -6.23
N CYS A 100 -2.66 6.68 -5.39
CA CYS A 100 -1.89 6.76 -4.14
C CYS A 100 -0.40 6.95 -4.41
N CYS A 101 0.18 6.24 -5.39
CA CYS A 101 1.57 6.44 -5.82
C CYS A 101 1.81 7.88 -6.26
N ALA A 102 0.94 8.42 -7.12
CA ALA A 102 1.06 9.79 -7.60
C ALA A 102 0.94 10.81 -6.45
N GLY A 103 -0.01 10.62 -5.54
CA GLY A 103 -0.18 11.49 -4.37
C GLY A 103 1.01 11.45 -3.42
N LEU A 104 1.58 10.26 -3.15
CA LEU A 104 2.76 10.11 -2.31
C LEU A 104 4.00 10.76 -2.93
N LEU A 105 4.22 10.55 -4.23
CA LEU A 105 5.30 11.23 -4.96
C LEU A 105 5.13 12.74 -4.93
N TYR A 106 3.90 13.26 -5.07
CA TYR A 106 3.63 14.69 -4.99
C TYR A 106 3.94 15.27 -3.61
N VAL A 107 3.49 14.60 -2.54
CA VAL A 107 3.75 15.02 -1.15
C VAL A 107 5.24 15.02 -0.84
N ASP A 108 5.97 14.01 -1.29
CA ASP A 108 7.42 13.91 -1.11
C ASP A 108 8.16 14.98 -1.92
N TYR A 109 7.81 15.16 -3.20
CA TYR A 109 8.41 16.19 -4.06
C TYR A 109 8.23 17.60 -3.49
N LYS A 110 7.02 17.93 -3.04
CA LYS A 110 6.69 19.24 -2.46
C LYS A 110 7.13 19.37 -1.00
N ARG A 111 7.69 18.31 -0.39
CA ARG A 111 8.13 18.27 1.02
C ARG A 111 7.04 18.71 2.00
N LEU A 112 5.77 18.48 1.67
CA LEU A 112 4.62 18.98 2.45
C LEU A 112 4.57 18.31 3.83
N LEU A 113 5.07 17.09 3.93
CA LEU A 113 5.19 16.33 5.18
C LEU A 113 6.62 15.79 5.22
N PHE A 114 7.48 16.47 5.98
CA PHE A 114 8.93 16.24 6.05
C PHE A 114 9.27 14.74 6.22
N TRP A 115 9.64 14.09 5.12
CA TRP A 115 9.94 12.66 5.01
C TRP A 115 11.45 12.44 5.09
N GLN A 116 12.07 12.73 6.24
CA GLN A 116 13.53 12.85 6.24
C GLN A 116 14.32 11.53 6.29
N ARG A 117 13.72 10.33 6.26
CA ARG A 117 14.48 9.09 6.54
C ARG A 117 14.17 7.80 5.77
N HIS A 118 13.09 7.70 4.99
CA HIS A 118 12.79 6.43 4.32
C HIS A 118 12.78 6.57 2.78
N PRO A 119 13.79 6.03 2.07
CA PRO A 119 13.83 6.08 0.61
C PRO A 119 12.77 5.22 -0.08
N TRP A 120 11.97 4.49 0.69
CA TRP A 120 11.00 3.51 0.20
C TRP A 120 9.60 3.90 0.64
N MET A 121 8.68 3.93 -0.31
CA MET A 121 7.29 4.32 -0.12
C MET A 121 6.33 3.13 -0.14
N SER A 122 6.82 1.89 -0.27
CA SER A 122 6.02 0.64 -0.26
C SER A 122 5.07 0.55 0.94
N HIS A 123 5.57 0.81 2.15
CA HIS A 123 4.76 0.85 3.36
C HIS A 123 3.69 1.96 3.31
N GLY A 124 4.09 3.15 2.84
CA GLY A 124 3.20 4.29 2.69
C GLY A 124 2.06 4.00 1.71
N LEU A 125 2.36 3.40 0.56
CA LEU A 125 1.35 2.98 -0.42
C LEU A 125 0.34 2.02 0.19
N THR A 126 0.82 1.05 0.96
CA THR A 126 -0.05 0.06 1.63
C THR A 126 -1.00 0.74 2.61
N LEU A 127 -0.46 1.62 3.45
CA LEU A 127 -1.27 2.38 4.41
C LEU A 127 -2.29 3.28 3.69
N SER A 128 -1.91 3.90 2.57
CA SER A 128 -2.84 4.67 1.73
C SER A 128 -3.96 3.80 1.18
N LEU A 129 -3.66 2.62 0.66
CA LEU A 129 -4.65 1.69 0.12
C LEU A 129 -5.63 1.19 1.20
N ILE A 130 -5.11 0.84 2.38
CA ILE A 130 -5.93 0.46 3.55
C ILE A 130 -6.84 1.61 3.95
N ALA A 131 -6.31 2.83 4.01
CA ALA A 131 -7.08 4.01 4.36
C ALA A 131 -8.17 4.30 3.32
N THR A 132 -7.85 4.27 2.02
CA THR A 132 -8.83 4.42 0.93
C THR A 132 -9.97 3.39 1.01
N SER A 133 -9.66 2.15 1.38
CA SER A 133 -10.69 1.12 1.61
C SER A 133 -11.54 1.40 2.84
N SER A 134 -10.90 1.87 3.93
CA SER A 134 -11.58 2.23 5.17
C SER A 134 -12.55 3.39 4.95
N TRP A 135 -12.17 4.38 4.13
CA TRP A 135 -13.05 5.49 3.74
C TRP A 135 -14.25 5.06 2.90
N ALA A 136 -14.11 4.00 2.10
CA ALA A 136 -15.22 3.44 1.34
C ALA A 136 -16.27 2.75 2.22
N HIS A 137 -15.87 2.26 3.40
CA HIS A 137 -16.74 1.47 4.28
C HIS A 137 -16.56 1.82 5.77
N PRO A 138 -16.70 3.08 6.19
CA PRO A 138 -16.21 3.59 7.47
C PRO A 138 -16.81 2.87 8.69
N PHE A 139 -18.07 2.47 8.60
CA PHE A 139 -18.79 1.79 9.69
C PHE A 139 -18.71 0.27 9.64
N LYS A 140 -18.10 -0.32 8.62
CA LYS A 140 -17.90 -1.77 8.54
C LYS A 140 -16.95 -2.19 9.66
N LEU A 141 -17.40 -3.12 10.49
CA LEU A 141 -16.56 -3.67 11.55
C LEU A 141 -15.40 -4.47 10.93
N THR A 142 -14.20 -4.16 11.38
CA THR A 142 -12.97 -4.84 10.99
C THR A 142 -12.24 -5.36 12.22
N THR A 143 -11.35 -6.32 12.00
CA THR A 143 -10.45 -6.87 13.02
C THR A 143 -9.03 -6.79 12.47
N LEU A 144 -8.04 -6.67 13.34
CA LEU A 144 -6.63 -6.64 12.96
C LEU A 144 -5.93 -7.90 13.48
N ALA A 145 -6.01 -9.00 12.75
CA ALA A 145 -5.21 -10.17 13.10
C ALA A 145 -3.71 -9.83 12.96
N PRO A 146 -2.84 -10.28 13.88
CA PRO A 146 -3.09 -11.20 14.99
C PRO A 146 -3.45 -10.51 16.33
N LEU A 147 -3.61 -9.19 16.38
CA LEU A 147 -3.91 -8.50 17.64
C LEU A 147 -5.30 -8.91 18.17
N PRO A 148 -5.45 -9.26 19.45
CA PRO A 148 -6.72 -9.63 20.07
C PRO A 148 -7.58 -8.39 20.37
N LEU A 149 -7.81 -7.56 19.36
CA LEU A 149 -8.68 -6.39 19.47
C LEU A 149 -10.12 -6.81 19.17
N PRO A 150 -11.12 -6.32 19.94
CA PRO A 150 -12.52 -6.49 19.56
C PRO A 150 -12.78 -5.84 18.20
N PRO A 151 -13.79 -6.30 17.44
CA PRO A 151 -14.14 -5.67 16.17
C PRO A 151 -14.41 -4.17 16.33
N PHE A 152 -13.82 -3.35 15.46
CA PHE A 152 -13.94 -1.89 15.52
C PHE A 152 -14.29 -1.30 14.15
N PRO A 153 -14.90 -0.10 14.08
CA PRO A 153 -15.18 0.58 12.81
C PRO A 153 -13.92 0.76 11.94
N SER A 154 -14.02 0.46 10.65
CA SER A 154 -12.87 0.49 9.73
C SER A 154 -12.18 1.86 9.65
N TRP A 155 -12.89 2.97 9.88
CA TRP A 155 -12.27 4.30 9.89
C TRP A 155 -11.17 4.46 10.96
N LEU A 156 -11.18 3.64 12.02
CA LEU A 156 -10.14 3.60 13.05
C LEU A 156 -8.89 2.82 12.60
N LEU A 157 -8.97 2.04 11.52
CA LEU A 157 -7.86 1.19 11.09
C LEU A 157 -6.60 2.01 10.70
N PRO A 158 -6.70 3.10 9.90
CA PRO A 158 -5.53 3.93 9.59
C PRO A 158 -4.82 4.52 10.81
N PRO A 159 -5.50 5.19 11.77
CA PRO A 159 -4.80 5.72 12.95
C PRO A 159 -4.22 4.61 13.84
N ILE A 160 -4.84 3.43 13.94
CA ILE A 160 -4.27 2.27 14.66
C ILE A 160 -2.97 1.81 14.00
N LEU A 161 -2.94 1.66 12.67
CA LEU A 161 -1.73 1.25 11.94
C LEU A 161 -0.62 2.31 12.01
N CYS A 162 -0.98 3.60 11.99
CA CYS A 162 -0.03 4.69 12.24
C CYS A 162 0.56 4.58 13.65
N ALA A 163 -0.26 4.42 14.68
CA ALA A 163 0.18 4.29 16.06
C ALA A 163 1.08 3.06 16.25
N GLN A 164 0.69 1.91 15.68
CA GLN A 164 1.49 0.69 15.68
C GLN A 164 2.85 0.92 15.01
N SER A 165 2.90 1.58 13.87
CA SER A 165 4.15 1.86 13.15
C SER A 165 5.07 2.82 13.92
N CYS A 166 4.49 3.81 14.60
CA CYS A 166 5.23 4.71 15.48
C CYS A 166 5.80 3.95 16.70
N LEU A 167 5.01 3.10 17.35
CA LEU A 167 5.40 2.38 18.57
C LEU A 167 6.37 1.23 18.31
N LEU A 168 6.14 0.42 17.27
CA LEU A 168 6.94 -0.77 17.00
C LEU A 168 8.20 -0.46 16.19
N PHE A 169 8.15 0.52 15.28
CA PHE A 169 9.23 0.78 14.32
C PHE A 169 9.91 2.13 14.52
N GLY A 170 9.48 2.93 15.51
CA GLY A 170 10.03 4.27 15.76
C GLY A 170 9.83 5.23 14.59
N SER A 171 8.83 4.96 13.73
CA SER A 171 8.54 5.81 12.58
C SER A 171 8.04 7.18 13.04
N SER A 172 8.43 8.24 12.34
CA SER A 172 7.92 9.59 12.62
C SER A 172 6.42 9.65 12.34
N TRP A 173 5.63 10.20 13.26
CA TRP A 173 4.19 10.38 13.08
C TRP A 173 3.84 11.14 11.80
N LYS A 174 4.69 12.12 11.41
CA LYS A 174 4.52 12.90 10.17
C LYS A 174 4.61 12.01 8.92
N ALA A 175 5.52 11.04 8.91
CA ALA A 175 5.67 10.09 7.81
C ALA A 175 4.50 9.11 7.73
N MET A 176 3.85 8.82 8.85
CA MET A 176 2.66 7.96 8.89
C MET A 176 1.37 8.70 8.50
N LEU A 177 1.30 10.01 8.74
CA LEU A 177 0.14 10.82 8.32
C LEU A 177 0.08 11.06 6.82
N ALA A 178 1.22 11.15 6.13
CA ALA A 178 1.25 11.41 4.68
C ALA A 178 0.42 10.39 3.89
N PRO A 179 0.59 9.07 4.08
CA PRO A 179 -0.27 8.07 3.46
C PRO A 179 -1.77 8.26 3.70
N VAL A 180 -2.15 8.60 4.94
CA VAL A 180 -3.56 8.79 5.32
C VAL A 180 -4.11 10.06 4.68
N ALA A 181 -3.36 11.15 4.69
CA ALA A 181 -3.74 12.41 4.07
C ALA A 181 -3.89 12.28 2.54
N VAL A 182 -3.04 11.49 1.88
CA VAL A 182 -3.13 11.19 0.43
C VAL A 182 -4.35 10.31 0.12
N SER A 183 -4.67 9.35 0.99
CA SER A 183 -5.73 8.37 0.73
C SER A 183 -7.14 8.98 0.60
N LEU A 184 -7.39 10.11 1.26
CA LEU A 184 -8.69 10.80 1.23
C LEU A 184 -9.00 11.44 -0.15
N PRO A 185 -8.15 12.34 -0.71
CA PRO A 185 -8.39 12.84 -2.06
C PRO A 185 -8.34 11.73 -3.12
N CYS A 186 -7.52 10.69 -2.95
CA CYS A 186 -7.56 9.52 -3.81
C CYS A 186 -8.91 8.81 -3.75
N HIS A 187 -9.49 8.67 -2.56
CA HIS A 187 -10.82 8.08 -2.39
C HIS A 187 -11.90 8.92 -3.08
N VAL A 188 -11.89 10.24 -2.89
CA VAL A 188 -12.81 11.16 -3.58
C VAL A 188 -12.67 11.06 -5.10
N ALA A 189 -11.44 11.05 -5.62
CA ALA A 189 -11.19 10.89 -7.05
C ALA A 189 -11.72 9.54 -7.58
N LEU A 190 -11.57 8.46 -6.82
CA LEU A 190 -12.13 7.15 -7.19
C LEU A 190 -13.66 7.17 -7.25
N LEU A 191 -14.33 7.86 -6.32
CA LEU A 191 -15.79 8.00 -6.36
C LEU A 191 -16.23 8.73 -7.63
N LEU A 192 -15.59 9.85 -7.96
CA LEU A 192 -15.88 10.61 -9.19
C LEU A 192 -15.63 9.78 -10.46
N LEU A 193 -14.53 9.01 -10.48
CA LEU A 193 -14.24 8.11 -11.60
C LEU A 193 -15.25 6.97 -11.72
N GLN A 194 -15.73 6.43 -10.59
CA GLN A 194 -16.75 5.39 -10.59
C GLN A 194 -18.11 5.90 -11.07
N GLU A 195 -18.47 7.14 -10.73
CA GLU A 195 -19.67 7.81 -11.26
C GLU A 195 -19.57 8.02 -12.78
N ALA A 196 -18.40 8.47 -13.27
CA ALA A 196 -18.17 8.66 -14.71
C ALA A 196 -18.07 7.33 -15.48
N PHE A 197 -17.50 6.30 -14.86
CA PHE A 197 -17.25 4.99 -15.47
C PHE A 197 -17.68 3.85 -14.54
N PRO A 198 -18.98 3.44 -14.58
CA PRO A 198 -19.53 2.43 -13.69
C PRO A 198 -18.84 1.06 -13.76
N ALA A 199 -18.15 0.77 -14.87
CA ALA A 199 -17.37 -0.46 -15.05
C ALA A 199 -16.23 -0.61 -14.02
N ILE A 200 -15.72 0.49 -13.44
CA ILE A 200 -14.64 0.47 -12.44
C ILE A 200 -15.09 -0.19 -11.12
N GLY A 201 -16.38 -0.09 -10.78
CA GLY A 201 -16.93 -0.63 -9.55
C GLY A 201 -17.39 -2.09 -9.64
N ARG A 202 -17.40 -2.70 -10.83
CA ARG A 202 -17.98 -4.03 -11.01
C ARG A 202 -16.98 -5.14 -10.64
N PRO A 203 -17.38 -6.15 -9.83
CA PRO A 203 -16.57 -7.33 -9.59
C PRO A 203 -16.39 -8.14 -10.89
N LEU A 204 -15.21 -8.76 -11.06
CA LEU A 204 -14.86 -9.55 -12.26
C LEU A 204 -15.81 -10.73 -12.53
N SER A 205 -16.51 -11.22 -11.51
CA SER A 205 -17.50 -12.30 -11.64
C SER A 205 -18.67 -11.94 -12.58
N LEU A 206 -18.91 -10.66 -12.85
CA LEU A 206 -19.93 -10.20 -13.79
C LEU A 206 -19.45 -10.11 -15.24
N PHE A 207 -18.14 -10.26 -15.50
CA PHE A 207 -17.58 -10.22 -16.84
C PHE A 207 -17.50 -11.60 -17.52
N GLY A 208 -18.08 -12.64 -16.93
CA GLY A 208 -18.22 -13.95 -17.58
C GLY A 208 -16.90 -14.71 -17.81
N LEU A 209 -15.79 -14.23 -17.24
CA LEU A 209 -14.49 -14.92 -17.27
C LEU A 209 -14.35 -15.83 -16.04
N GLY A 210 -15.29 -16.75 -15.88
CA GLY A 210 -15.17 -17.90 -14.98
C GLY A 210 -14.84 -19.13 -15.80
N GLY A 211 -13.55 -19.39 -16.00
CA GLY A 211 -13.04 -20.68 -16.44
C GLY A 211 -12.66 -21.53 -15.23
#